data_AF-K9AXJ2-F1
#
_entry.id   AF-K9AXJ2-F1
#
_cell.length_a   1.000
_cell.length_b   1.000
_cell.length_c   1.000
_cell.angle_alpha   90.00
_cell.angle_beta   90.00
_cell.angle_gamma   90.00
#
_symmetry.space_group_name_H-M   'P 1'
#
loop_
_entity.id
_entity.type
_entity.pdbx_description
1 polymer ?
#
loop_
_entity_poly.entity_id
_entity_poly.type
_entity_poly.pdbx_seq_one_letter_code
_entity_poly.pdbx_strand_id
1 'polypeptide(L)' 'MKQILETNGLVCPFPLVEAKDAIGQLSAGDELVINFDCTQATEAIPQWAAENGYPVTHFDRTGDASWTITVQKA' A
#
# COMPACT_ATOMS: atom_id res chain seq x y z
N MET A 1 -7.85 -4.00 12.75
CA MET A 1 -7.44 -2.58 12.91
C MET A 1 -7.09 -2.01 11.53
N LYS A 2 -7.15 -0.70 11.33
CA LYS A 2 -6.66 -0.06 10.10
C LYS A 2 -5.52 0.89 10.44
N GLN A 3 -4.38 0.75 9.78
CA GLN A 3 -3.25 1.68 9.84
C GLN A 3 -3.14 2.44 8.52
N ILE A 4 -2.89 3.74 8.59
CA ILE A 4 -2.70 4.59 7.42
C ILE A 4 -1.20 4.91 7.27
N LEU A 5 -0.68 4.73 6.06
CA LEU A 5 0.67 5.07 5.64
C LEU A 5 0.60 6.10 4.51
N GLU A 6 1.21 7.26 4.75
CA GLU A 6 1.31 8.36 3.79
C GLU A 6 2.69 8.32 3.13
N THR A 7 2.74 8.02 1.83
CA THR A 7 3.99 7.96 1.04
C THR A 7 4.01 8.98 -0.10
N ASN A 8 3.07 9.92 -0.12
CA ASN A 8 3.03 11.01 -1.08
C ASN A 8 4.32 11.84 -1.03
N GLY A 9 4.83 12.21 -2.21
CA GLY A 9 6.09 12.92 -2.38
C GLY A 9 7.35 12.04 -2.30
N LEU A 10 7.21 10.74 -1.98
CA LEU A 10 8.32 9.81 -2.01
C LEU A 10 8.52 9.25 -3.42
N VAL A 11 9.76 9.30 -3.89
CA VAL A 11 10.13 8.70 -5.17
C VAL A 11 10.23 7.19 -5.05
N CYS A 12 9.94 6.48 -6.13
CA CYS A 12 10.13 5.04 -6.15
C CYS A 12 11.63 4.68 -5.95
N PRO A 13 11.96 3.64 -5.15
CA PRO A 13 11.09 2.56 -4.66
C PRO A 13 10.49 2.77 -3.26
N PHE A 14 10.64 3.93 -2.64
CA PHE A 14 10.31 4.13 -1.21
C PHE A 14 8.86 3.79 -0.83
N PRO A 15 7.81 4.11 -1.61
CA PRO A 15 6.44 3.73 -1.27
C PRO A 15 6.24 2.22 -1.01
N LEU A 16 6.92 1.38 -1.81
CA LEU A 16 6.84 -0.07 -1.63
C LEU A 16 7.65 -0.57 -0.43
N VAL A 17 8.82 0.05 -0.17
CA VAL A 17 9.66 -0.32 0.98
C VAL A 17 8.93 0.00 2.28
N GLU A 18 8.37 1.20 2.41
CA GLU A 18 7.63 1.59 3.61
C GLU A 18 6.35 0.77 3.80
N ALA A 19 5.65 0.42 2.72
CA ALA A 19 4.50 -0.48 2.79
C ALA A 19 4.86 -1.87 3.36
N LYS A 20 6.00 -2.43 2.92
CA LYS A 20 6.52 -3.71 3.42
C LYS A 20 6.87 -3.66 4.91
N ASP A 21 7.53 -2.59 5.33
CA ASP A 21 7.92 -2.41 6.73
C ASP A 21 6.69 -2.20 7.62
N ALA A 22 5.73 -1.39 7.17
CA ALA A 22 4.50 -1.09 7.90
C ALA A 22 3.61 -2.33 8.06
N ILE A 23 3.40 -3.12 7.00
CA ILE A 23 2.57 -4.34 7.11
C ILE A 23 3.22 -5.39 8.02
N GLY A 24 4.56 -5.39 8.12
CA GLY A 24 5.32 -6.28 8.99
C GLY A 24 5.07 -6.04 10.49
N GLN A 25 4.56 -4.87 10.85
CA GLN A 25 4.20 -4.52 12.23
C GLN A 25 2.72 -4.83 12.56
N LEU A 26 1.92 -5.23 11.57
CA LEU A 26 0.49 -5.50 11.73
C LEU A 26 0.21 -6.95 12.11
N SER A 27 -0.92 -7.16 12.79
CA SER A 27 -1.42 -8.51 13.07
C SER A 27 -2.22 -9.06 11.88
N ALA A 28 -2.32 -10.39 11.76
CA ALA A 28 -3.17 -11.02 10.76
C ALA A 28 -4.62 -10.54 10.90
N GLY A 29 -5.23 -10.18 9.77
CA GLY A 29 -6.56 -9.58 9.69
C GLY A 29 -6.59 -8.05 9.74
N ASP A 30 -5.50 -7.38 10.14
CA ASP A 30 -5.39 -5.93 10.09
C ASP A 30 -5.17 -5.42 8.67
N GLU A 31 -5.55 -4.18 8.42
CA GLU A 31 -5.43 -3.53 7.11
C GLU A 31 -4.43 -2.37 7.14
N LEU A 32 -3.61 -2.28 6.10
CA LEU A 32 -2.74 -1.15 5.81
C LEU A 32 -3.33 -0.37 4.63
N VAL A 33 -3.69 0.88 4.87
CA VAL A 33 -4.08 1.85 3.85
C VAL A 33 -2.85 2.64 3.45
N ILE A 34 -2.49 2.64 2.18
CA ILE A 34 -1.29 3.28 1.64
C ILE A 34 -1.75 4.36 0.66
N ASN A 35 -1.41 5.61 0.96
CA ASN A 35 -1.63 6.75 0.09
C ASN A 35 -0.30 7.10 -0.61
N PHE A 36 -0.35 7.29 -1.92
CA PHE A 36 0.84 7.47 -2.74
C PHE A 36 0.55 8.25 -4.02
N ASP A 37 1.58 8.85 -4.60
CA ASP A 37 1.54 9.60 -5.87
C ASP A 37 2.56 9.11 -6.92
N CYS A 38 3.35 8.07 -6.60
CA CYS A 38 4.22 7.42 -7.59
C CYS A 38 3.36 6.53 -8.51
N THR A 39 3.26 6.85 -9.81
CA THR A 39 2.54 6.02 -10.79
C THR A 39 3.03 4.58 -10.81
N GLN A 40 4.33 4.32 -10.63
CA GLN A 40 4.86 2.95 -10.62
C GLN A 40 4.33 2.12 -9.43
N ALA A 41 3.94 2.77 -8.33
CA ALA A 41 3.39 2.10 -7.16
C ALA A 41 1.97 1.56 -7.40
N THR A 42 1.24 2.06 -8.42
CA THR A 42 -0.07 1.50 -8.81
C THR A 42 0.03 0.07 -9.32
N GLU A 43 1.21 -0.35 -9.78
CA GLU A 43 1.47 -1.72 -10.25
C GLU A 43 2.27 -2.50 -9.20
N ALA A 44 3.30 -1.88 -8.62
CA ALA A 44 4.22 -2.55 -7.72
C ALA A 44 3.57 -2.99 -6.38
N ILE A 45 2.67 -2.19 -5.80
CA ILE A 45 2.02 -2.54 -4.52
C ILE A 45 1.03 -3.70 -4.70
N PRO A 46 0.09 -3.69 -5.68
CA PRO A 46 -0.79 -4.83 -5.92
C PRO A 46 -0.02 -6.12 -6.25
N GLN A 47 1.03 -6.03 -7.07
CA GLN A 47 1.84 -7.19 -7.42
C GLN A 47 2.50 -7.79 -6.18
N TRP A 48 3.15 -6.96 -5.37
CA TRP A 48 3.78 -7.41 -4.13
C TRP A 48 2.75 -8.03 -3.16
N ALA A 49 1.56 -7.42 -3.03
CA ALA A 49 0.50 -7.95 -2.19
C ALA A 49 0.06 -9.35 -2.66
N ALA A 50 -0.14 -9.53 -3.97
CA ALA A 50 -0.48 -10.82 -4.56
C ALA A 50 0.61 -11.88 -4.35
N GLU A 51 1.89 -11.53 -4.53
CA GLU A 51 3.04 -12.41 -4.30
C GLU A 51 3.14 -12.91 -2.86
N ASN A 52 2.64 -12.12 -1.89
CA ASN A 52 2.67 -12.46 -0.46
C ASN A 52 1.34 -13.01 0.05
N GLY A 53 0.34 -13.18 -0.82
CA GLY A 53 -0.99 -13.64 -0.42
C GLY A 53 -1.76 -12.63 0.44
N TYR A 54 -1.42 -11.34 0.36
CA TYR A 54 -2.11 -10.26 1.05
C TYR A 54 -3.27 -9.75 0.20
N PRO A 55 -4.53 -9.92 0.64
CA PRO A 55 -5.68 -9.44 -0.13
C PRO A 55 -5.66 -7.91 -0.26
N VAL A 56 -5.83 -7.41 -1.49
CA VAL A 56 -6.11 -5.99 -1.72
C VAL A 56 -7.61 -5.78 -1.56
N THR A 57 -8.03 -5.10 -0.49
CA THR A 57 -9.46 -4.89 -0.16
C THR A 57 -10.03 -3.60 -0.75
N HIS A 58 -9.16 -2.66 -1.16
CA HIS A 58 -9.56 -1.42 -1.80
C HIS A 58 -8.43 -0.86 -2.68
N PHE A 59 -8.76 -0.30 -3.84
CA PHE A 59 -7.81 0.45 -4.66
C PHE A 59 -8.57 1.51 -5.46
N ASP A 60 -8.23 2.78 -5.28
CA ASP A 60 -8.91 3.89 -5.94
C ASP A 60 -7.97 5.08 -6.17
N ARG A 61 -8.36 5.98 -7.06
CA ARG A 61 -7.68 7.25 -7.33
C ARG A 61 -8.33 8.35 -6.48
N THR A 62 -7.54 9.05 -5.69
CA THR A 62 -8.02 10.07 -4.73
C THR A 62 -7.83 11.51 -5.22
N GLY A 63 -7.07 11.72 -6.30
CA GLY A 63 -6.83 13.03 -6.87
C GLY A 63 -6.00 13.00 -8.16
N ASP A 64 -5.44 14.16 -8.51
CA ASP A 64 -4.50 14.25 -9.64
C ASP A 64 -3.18 13.57 -9.29
N ALA A 65 -2.88 12.49 -10.01
CA ALA A 65 -1.73 11.62 -9.75
C ALA A 65 -1.62 11.16 -8.28
N SER A 66 -2.75 10.91 -7.61
CA SER A 66 -2.79 10.41 -6.23
C SER A 66 -3.72 9.22 -6.12
N TRP A 67 -3.28 8.19 -5.40
CA TRP A 67 -3.98 6.93 -5.23
C TRP A 67 -3.99 6.48 -3.77
N THR A 68 -4.95 5.63 -3.45
CA THR A 68 -5.02 4.90 -2.19
C THR A 68 -5.20 3.42 -2.47
N ILE A 69 -4.47 2.58 -1.75
CA ILE A 69 -4.64 1.13 -1.79
C ILE A 69 -4.72 0.57 -0.37
N THR A 70 -5.63 -0.35 -0.12
CA THR A 70 -5.73 -1.06 1.17
C THR A 70 -5.35 -2.51 0.99
N VAL A 71 -4.37 -2.94 1.78
CA VAL A 71 -3.84 -4.30 1.80
C VAL A 71 -4.11 -4.91 3.17
N GLN A 72 -4.72 -6.10 3.22
CA GLN A 72 -4.96 -6.83 4.45
C GLN A 72 -3.80 -7.79 4.74
N LYS A 73 -3.28 -7.76 5.98
CA LYS A 73 -2.31 -8.75 6.45
C LYS A 73 -2.99 -10.12 6.55
N ALA A 74 -2.50 -11.08 5.78
CA ALA A 74 -2.85 -12.49 5.94
C ALA A 74 -2.03 -13.15 7.06
#